data_AF-A0A957FH60-F1
#
_entry.id   AF-A0A957FH60-F1
#
_cell.length_a   1.000
_cell.length_b   1.000
_cell.length_c   1.000
_cell.angle_alpha   90.00
_cell.angle_beta   90.00
_cell.angle_gamma   90.00
#
_symmetry.space_group_name_H-M   'P 1'
#
loop_
_entity.id
_entity.type
_entity.pdbx_description
1 polymer ?
#
loop_
_entity_poly.entity_id
_entity_poly.type
_entity_poly.pdbx_seq_one_letter_code
_entity_poly.pdbx_strand_id
1 'polypeptide(L)'
;VDGMIYLHPPQTRHGLYPYPNEMRHGVWSVSKSMTGALALFYLEERYDEAVFDAFITDYVPALADHPAWQGVTFGHTLNMATGTEGSEAAEHLLNILVLARSAQESINNIATLGDYPEAPGEKFN
;
A
#
# COMPACT_ATOMS: atom_id res chain seq x y z
N VAL A 1 -0.22 -5.54 25.90
CA VAL A 1 1.01 -6.29 25.62
C VAL A 1 1.69 -6.56 26.94
N ASP A 2 1.93 -7.82 27.29
CA ASP A 2 2.31 -8.26 28.64
C ASP A 2 3.80 -8.03 28.98
N GLY A 3 4.44 -7.04 28.37
CA GLY A 3 5.84 -6.67 28.62
C GLY A 3 6.91 -7.69 28.20
N MET A 4 6.53 -8.88 27.72
CA MET A 4 7.47 -9.93 27.31
C MET A 4 7.70 -9.92 25.80
N ILE A 5 8.97 -9.90 25.39
CA ILE A 5 9.41 -10.01 23.99
C ILE A 5 10.06 -11.37 23.78
N TYR A 6 9.60 -12.11 22.79
CA TYR A 6 10.16 -13.41 22.40
C TYR A 6 11.01 -13.23 21.15
N LEU A 7 12.25 -13.70 21.19
CA LEU A 7 13.20 -13.56 20.09
C LEU A 7 13.81 -14.93 19.74
N HIS A 8 13.92 -15.21 18.45
CA HIS A 8 14.67 -16.37 17.97
C HIS A 8 16.15 -15.99 17.77
N PRO A 9 17.10 -16.94 17.95
CA PRO A 9 18.49 -16.73 17.57
C PRO A 9 18.62 -16.40 16.07
N PRO A 10 19.65 -15.64 15.63
CA PRO A 10 19.82 -15.22 14.24
C PRO A 10 20.30 -16.40 13.36
N GLN A 11 19.41 -17.35 13.10
CA GLN A 11 19.73 -18.54 12.32
C GLN A 11 19.84 -18.21 10.84
N THR A 12 20.89 -18.72 10.21
CA THR A 12 21.11 -18.68 8.76
C THR A 12 21.35 -20.09 8.24
N ARG A 13 21.40 -20.25 6.91
CA ARG A 13 21.78 -21.53 6.27
C ARG A 13 23.18 -22.03 6.66
N HIS A 14 24.03 -21.16 7.20
CA HIS A 14 25.39 -21.48 7.64
C HIS A 14 25.52 -21.58 9.17
N GLY A 15 24.39 -21.63 9.90
CA GLY A 15 24.36 -21.63 11.36
C GLY A 15 24.06 -20.24 11.93
N LEU A 16 24.45 -20.02 13.18
CA LEU A 16 24.21 -18.75 13.88
C LEU A 16 25.02 -17.61 13.24
N TYR A 17 24.35 -16.49 12.97
CA TYR A 17 25.02 -15.29 12.50
C TYR A 17 25.88 -14.68 13.62
N PRO A 18 27.17 -14.38 13.38
CA PRO A 18 28.09 -13.93 14.44
C PRO A 18 27.81 -12.51 14.94
N TYR A 19 27.05 -11.70 14.19
CA TYR A 19 26.72 -10.32 14.53
C TYR A 19 25.20 -10.11 14.58
N PRO A 20 24.47 -10.70 15.55
CA PRO A 20 22.99 -10.66 15.61
C PRO A 20 22.41 -9.26 15.44
N ASN A 21 23.03 -8.26 16.08
CA ASN A 21 22.55 -6.89 16.11
C ASN A 21 22.85 -6.10 14.82
N GLU A 22 23.70 -6.64 13.96
CA GLU A 22 24.11 -6.02 12.69
C GLU A 22 23.50 -6.76 11.49
N MET A 23 22.73 -7.81 11.73
CA MET A 23 22.09 -8.59 10.69
C MET A 23 21.08 -7.72 9.93
N ARG A 24 21.32 -7.56 8.63
CA ARG A 24 20.39 -6.84 7.75
C ARG A 24 19.29 -7.79 7.30
N HIS A 25 18.04 -7.35 7.46
CA HIS A 25 16.87 -8.07 7.01
C HIS A 25 16.17 -7.29 5.91
N GLY A 26 15.83 -7.99 4.82
CA GLY A 26 14.80 -7.49 3.91
C GLY A 26 13.48 -7.52 4.66
N VAL A 27 12.87 -6.36 4.87
CA VAL A 27 11.55 -6.25 5.54
C VAL A 27 10.38 -6.31 4.54
N TRP A 28 10.70 -6.41 3.24
CA TRP A 28 9.74 -6.61 2.16
C TRP A 28 8.59 -5.58 2.19
N SER A 29 7.34 -6.02 2.14
CA SER A 29 6.17 -5.17 2.10
C SER A 29 5.93 -4.34 3.36
N VAL A 30 6.65 -4.56 4.48
CA VAL A 30 6.64 -3.66 5.64
C VAL A 30 6.99 -2.23 5.24
N SER A 31 7.88 -2.07 4.24
CA SER A 31 8.24 -0.76 3.71
C SER A 31 7.05 0.01 3.14
N LYS A 32 6.03 -0.66 2.57
CA LYS A 32 4.86 0.01 1.98
C LYS A 32 4.06 0.76 3.05
N SER A 33 3.70 0.06 4.13
CA SER A 33 2.94 0.65 5.24
C SER A 33 3.75 1.73 5.96
N MET A 34 5.03 1.50 6.23
CA MET A 34 5.86 2.47 6.95
C MET A 34 6.10 3.74 6.13
N THR A 35 6.33 3.60 4.82
CA THR A 35 6.55 4.76 3.94
C THR A 35 5.27 5.58 3.78
N GLY A 36 4.12 4.92 3.56
CA GLY A 36 2.82 5.59 3.49
C GLY A 36 2.47 6.31 4.80
N ALA A 37 2.65 5.65 5.94
CA ALA A 37 2.37 6.23 7.25
C ALA A 37 3.25 7.46 7.53
N LEU A 38 4.56 7.35 7.30
CA LEU A 38 5.49 8.46 7.50
C LEU A 38 5.15 9.66 6.62
N ALA A 39 4.82 9.43 5.35
CA ALA A 39 4.44 10.49 4.42
C ALA A 39 3.16 11.20 4.89
N LEU A 40 2.11 10.46 5.26
CA LEU A 40 0.86 11.04 5.71
C LEU A 40 0.99 11.76 7.05
N PHE A 41 1.75 11.23 8.01
CA PHE A 41 2.02 11.93 9.28
C PHE A 41 2.76 13.25 9.06
N TYR A 42 3.75 13.27 8.15
CA TYR A 42 4.45 14.51 7.81
C TYR A 42 3.52 15.54 7.15
N LEU A 43 2.60 15.10 6.28
CA LEU A 43 1.64 16.00 5.63
C LEU A 43 0.63 16.55 6.64
N GLU A 44 0.07 15.70 7.50
CA GLU A 44 -0.86 16.08 8.58
C GLU A 44 -0.20 17.05 9.59
N GLU A 45 1.07 16.87 9.92
CA GLU A 45 1.79 17.81 10.79
C GLU A 45 1.99 19.17 10.11
N ARG A 46 2.25 19.17 8.80
CA ARG A 46 2.63 20.36 8.04
C ARG A 46 1.44 21.20 7.59
N TYR A 47 0.32 20.56 7.31
CA TYR A 47 -0.89 21.19 6.80
C TYR A 47 -2.02 20.91 7.78
N ASP A 48 -2.74 21.96 8.18
CA ASP A 48 -3.93 21.85 9.06
C ASP A 48 -5.15 21.34 8.26
N GLU A 49 -4.91 20.29 7.47
CA GLU A 49 -5.87 19.58 6.65
C GLU A 49 -5.96 18.17 7.20
N ALA A 50 -7.18 17.65 7.36
CA ALA A 50 -7.42 16.24 7.73
C ALA A 50 -7.02 15.35 6.54
N VAL A 51 -5.71 15.16 6.32
CA VAL A 51 -5.17 14.54 5.09
C VAL A 51 -5.64 13.09 4.98
N PHE A 52 -5.84 12.42 6.11
CA PHE A 52 -6.38 11.07 6.17
C PHE A 52 -7.81 10.98 5.63
N ASP A 53 -8.61 12.04 5.78
CA ASP A 53 -10.01 12.10 5.34
C ASP A 53 -10.16 12.68 3.93
N ALA A 54 -9.08 13.24 3.38
CA ALA A 54 -9.09 13.81 2.04
C ALA A 54 -9.23 12.72 0.96
N PHE A 55 -10.07 12.99 -0.05
CA PHE A 55 -10.37 12.03 -1.11
C PHE A 55 -9.23 11.96 -2.13
N ILE A 56 -8.87 10.74 -2.56
CA ILE A 56 -7.85 10.52 -3.59
C ILE A 56 -8.19 11.25 -4.89
N THR A 57 -9.48 11.29 -5.24
CA THR A 57 -10.01 11.91 -6.46
C THR A 57 -9.76 13.41 -6.54
N ASP A 58 -9.60 14.09 -5.40
CA ASP A 58 -9.33 15.53 -5.34
C ASP A 58 -7.87 15.86 -5.70
N TYR A 59 -6.96 14.90 -5.52
CA TYR A 59 -5.51 15.09 -5.68
C TYR A 59 -4.92 14.30 -6.86
N VAL A 60 -5.65 13.33 -7.42
CA VAL A 60 -5.21 12.48 -8.53
C VAL A 60 -6.16 12.64 -9.71
N PRO A 61 -5.94 13.60 -10.62
CA PRO A 61 -6.88 13.94 -11.70
C PRO A 61 -7.28 12.76 -12.60
N ALA A 62 -6.37 11.80 -12.82
CA ALA A 62 -6.65 10.61 -13.62
C ALA A 62 -7.70 9.69 -13.00
N LEU A 63 -7.96 9.81 -11.70
CA LEU A 63 -8.92 9.01 -10.95
C LEU A 63 -10.20 9.78 -10.59
N ALA A 64 -10.28 11.08 -10.93
CA ALA A 64 -11.36 11.98 -10.50
C ALA A 64 -12.76 11.44 -10.84
N ASP A 65 -12.93 10.89 -12.04
CA ASP A 65 -14.20 10.33 -12.52
C ASP A 65 -14.25 8.79 -12.46
N HIS A 66 -13.25 8.15 -11.84
CA HIS A 66 -13.15 6.69 -11.81
C HIS A 66 -14.10 6.09 -10.76
N PRO A 67 -15.05 5.19 -11.12
CA PRO A 67 -16.04 4.65 -10.20
C PRO A 67 -15.43 4.00 -8.94
N ALA A 68 -14.41 3.15 -9.11
CA ALA A 68 -13.71 2.46 -8.01
C ALA A 68 -13.12 3.39 -6.94
N TRP A 69 -12.76 4.63 -7.32
CA TRP A 69 -12.03 5.56 -6.45
C TRP A 69 -12.95 6.58 -5.79
N GLN A 70 -14.24 6.59 -6.11
CA GLN A 70 -15.20 7.52 -5.51
C GLN A 70 -15.36 7.24 -4.01
N GLY A 71 -15.09 8.25 -3.18
CA GLY A 71 -15.16 8.13 -1.72
C GLY A 71 -13.95 7.44 -1.08
N VAL A 72 -12.91 7.09 -1.84
CA VAL A 72 -11.66 6.55 -1.29
C VAL A 72 -10.80 7.70 -0.75
N THR A 73 -10.39 7.59 0.52
CA THR A 73 -9.52 8.58 1.19
C THR A 73 -8.08 8.09 1.28
N PHE A 74 -7.14 8.98 1.61
CA PHE A 74 -5.77 8.57 1.92
C PHE A 74 -5.72 7.59 3.09
N GLY A 75 -6.57 7.76 4.11
CA GLY A 75 -6.71 6.82 5.22
C GLY A 75 -7.12 5.42 4.78
N HIS A 76 -8.05 5.31 3.81
CA HIS A 76 -8.41 4.01 3.22
C HIS A 76 -7.22 3.36 2.51
N THR A 77 -6.43 4.13 1.73
CA THR A 77 -5.25 3.58 1.02
C THR A 77 -4.17 3.08 2.00
N LEU A 78 -3.90 3.83 3.07
CA LEU A 78 -2.93 3.42 4.08
C LEU A 78 -3.34 2.12 4.78
N ASN A 79 -4.63 1.95 5.04
CA ASN A 79 -5.19 0.78 5.71
C ASN A 79 -5.52 -0.38 4.76
N MET A 80 -5.17 -0.28 3.47
CA MET A 80 -5.47 -1.30 2.46
C MET A 80 -6.97 -1.62 2.37
N ALA A 81 -7.83 -0.62 2.60
CA ALA A 81 -9.28 -0.76 2.74
C ALA A 81 -10.04 0.01 1.64
N THR A 82 -9.46 0.11 0.44
CA THR A 82 -10.02 0.90 -0.67
C THR A 82 -11.14 0.19 -1.43
N GLY A 83 -11.12 -1.15 -1.47
CA GLY A 83 -12.03 -1.95 -2.32
C GLY A 83 -11.72 -1.86 -3.82
N THR A 84 -10.64 -1.17 -4.21
CA THR A 84 -10.22 -0.99 -5.61
C THR A 84 -9.50 -2.23 -6.13
N GLU A 85 -9.57 -2.48 -7.44
CA GLU A 85 -8.84 -3.59 -8.05
C GLU A 85 -7.31 -3.44 -7.89
N GLY A 86 -6.64 -4.52 -7.49
CA GLY A 86 -5.20 -4.58 -7.35
C GLY A 86 -4.71 -6.02 -7.15
N SER A 87 -3.53 -6.34 -7.67
CA SER A 87 -2.95 -7.67 -7.59
C SER A 87 -1.43 -7.65 -7.78
N GLU A 88 -0.75 -8.67 -7.23
CA GLU A 88 0.68 -8.92 -7.49
C GLU A 88 0.93 -9.75 -8.77
N ALA A 89 -0.13 -10.20 -9.44
CA ALA A 89 -0.02 -10.91 -10.71
C ALA A 89 0.61 -10.02 -11.80
N ALA A 90 1.29 -10.62 -12.78
CA ALA A 90 2.09 -9.89 -13.75
C ALA A 90 1.26 -8.90 -14.58
N GLU A 91 0.04 -9.25 -14.93
CA GLU A 91 -0.90 -8.40 -15.65
C GLU A 91 -1.21 -7.08 -14.91
N HIS A 92 -1.23 -7.11 -13.58
CA HIS A 92 -1.43 -5.95 -12.74
C HIS A 92 -0.09 -5.32 -12.35
N LEU A 93 0.76 -6.04 -11.61
CA LEU A 93 1.96 -5.45 -11.05
C LEU A 93 3.01 -5.10 -12.11
N LEU A 94 3.34 -6.02 -13.02
CA LEU A 94 4.41 -5.79 -13.98
C LEU A 94 3.98 -4.74 -15.01
N ASN A 95 2.84 -4.94 -15.66
CA ASN A 95 2.43 -4.12 -16.80
C ASN A 95 1.89 -2.74 -16.39
N ILE A 96 1.12 -2.65 -15.30
CA ILE A 96 0.53 -1.38 -14.86
C ILE A 96 1.57 -0.53 -14.14
N LEU A 97 2.35 -1.12 -13.22
CA LEU A 97 3.20 -0.39 -12.29
C LEU A 97 4.69 -0.43 -12.64
N VAL A 98 5.26 -1.63 -12.87
CA VAL A 98 6.73 -1.80 -12.95
C VAL A 98 7.31 -1.36 -14.30
N LEU A 99 6.61 -1.62 -15.41
CA LEU A 99 7.06 -1.23 -16.75
C LEU A 99 6.80 0.24 -17.09
N ALA A 100 5.92 0.90 -16.32
CA ALA A 100 5.67 2.32 -16.47
C ALA A 100 6.96 3.13 -16.24
N ARG A 101 7.22 4.10 -17.10
CA ARG A 101 8.44 4.90 -17.10
C ARG A 101 8.33 6.17 -16.25
N SER A 102 7.14 6.44 -15.73
CA SER A 102 6.86 7.59 -14.87
C SER A 102 5.71 7.29 -13.91
N ALA A 103 5.65 8.02 -12.80
CA ALA A 103 4.53 7.93 -11.86
C ALA A 103 3.19 8.28 -12.53
N GLN A 104 3.18 9.26 -13.44
CA GLN A 104 1.96 9.64 -14.17
C GLN A 104 1.46 8.50 -15.07
N GLU A 105 2.37 7.81 -15.74
CA GLU A 105 2.03 6.63 -16.54
C GLU A 105 1.49 5.51 -15.67
N SER A 106 2.11 5.23 -14.52
CA SER A 106 1.59 4.25 -13.55
C SER A 106 0.17 4.61 -13.09
N ILE A 107 -0.08 5.88 -12.75
CA ILE A 107 -1.39 6.37 -12.32
C ILE A 107 -2.43 6.22 -13.44
N ASN A 108 -2.07 6.61 -14.67
CA ASN A 108 -2.97 6.46 -15.82
C ASN A 108 -3.26 4.98 -16.11
N ASN A 109 -2.29 4.09 -15.92
CA ASN A 109 -2.51 2.65 -16.08
C ASN A 109 -3.45 2.12 -14.98
N ILE A 110 -3.29 2.55 -13.73
CA ILE A 110 -4.21 2.17 -12.62
C ILE A 110 -5.63 2.61 -12.95
N ALA A 111 -5.81 3.79 -13.56
CA ALA A 111 -7.11 4.30 -13.97
C ALA A 111 -7.80 3.47 -15.08
N THR A 112 -7.13 2.44 -15.62
CA THR A 112 -7.73 1.49 -16.56
C THR A 112 -8.27 0.22 -15.88
N LEU A 113 -7.97 0.03 -14.60
CA LEU A 113 -8.46 -1.11 -13.81
C LEU A 113 -9.94 -0.94 -13.48
N GLY A 114 -10.65 -2.06 -13.34
CA GLY A 114 -12.05 -2.05 -12.96
C GLY A 114 -12.26 -1.89 -11.45
N ASP A 115 -13.49 -2.16 -11.03
CA ASP A 115 -13.77 -2.47 -9.63
C ASP A 115 -13.27 -3.88 -9.31
N TYR A 116 -12.81 -4.11 -8.08
CA TYR A 116 -12.47 -5.46 -7.65
C TYR A 116 -13.72 -6.36 -7.76
N PRO A 117 -13.64 -7.52 -8.43
CA PRO A 117 -14.79 -8.39 -8.59
C PRO A 117 -15.26 -8.89 -7.22
N GLU A 118 -16.57 -8.86 -6.98
CA GLU A 118 -17.17 -9.35 -5.74
C GLU A 118 -16.75 -10.78 -5.46
N ALA A 119 -16.29 -11.04 -4.23
CA ALA A 119 -15.94 -12.39 -3.82
C ALA A 119 -17.22 -13.25 -3.69
N PRO A 120 -17.12 -14.59 -3.87
CA PRO A 120 -18.25 -15.48 -3.64
C PRO A 120 -18.86 -15.28 -2.25
N GLY A 121 -20.13 -14.84 -2.20
CA GLY A 121 -20.87 -14.61 -0.95
C GLY A 121 -20.96 -13.16 -0.48
N GLU A 122 -20.38 -12.19 -1.19
CA GLU A 122 -20.50 -10.76 -0.83
C GLU A 122 -21.81 -10.10 -1.31
N LYS A 123 -22.47 -10.65 -2.34
CA LYS A 123 -23.85 -10.33 -2.71
C LYS A 123 -24.77 -11.52 -2.48
N PHE A 124 -25.89 -11.24 -1.80
CA PHE A 124 -27.05 -12.12 -1.75
C PHE A 124 -28.11 -11.52 -2.70
N ASN A 125 -28.67 -12.36 -3.59
CA ASN A 125 -29.73 -11.97 -4.53
C ASN A 125 -31.00 -11.51 -3.82
#